data_AF-A0A8H6VBY6-F1
#
_entry.id   AF-A0A8H6VBY6-F1
#
_cell.length_a   1.000
_cell.length_b   1.000
_cell.length_c   1.000
_cell.angle_alpha   90.00
_cell.angle_beta   90.00
_cell.angle_gamma   90.00
#
_symmetry.space_group_name_H-M   'P 1'
#
loop_
_entity.id
_entity.type
_entity.pdbx_description
1 polymer ?
#
loop_
_entity_poly.entity_id
_entity_poly.type
_entity_poly.pdbx_seq_one_letter_code
_entity_poly.pdbx_strand_id
1 'polypeptide(L)'
;MTSKRRADAPPATKKTRTGPSSYHVADNHYGGHWPVTRRLESPLNFLHECPWKIPTEKNRIKHFDPVQISQDALQTQVIVHPKLQPLITAFLHYKQAHGSDIEKSLYANMSQHDLVSRLILNRCLHFVQAHDYTVLRDGTILPYGHDEWMRVGTDEEAVNDHIFLEDYLSYDEMMLASMLGTSGPTHFINAGHRNNRALIDSSIPHQDRGITIGLVGARFAAPGQMDHIICGLAQHWHGERLQDPGLTKIFREVFDPDYDEETFEEGKLNEKIYKSRIQLTIETALLEADDRAAAEGTTAHVFLPGLGLGVWRVSDIQIKWYFQALFDSLAWLDLKHVTSLECGWEQLTRWPDLEAILKAIGDARGIKVIIGSQRPPCGKLETEELLVRVWAWDGNSLPGNEYWSGGMCLTSSDDPAAACNSTIAELHNPWVNPFARKIKVLLERERRHSKYVVAEREQHAPPPALKSSDSTDFPTLDEIRAAIPADGIDAKSLIMIFKSRVAGRTAEFIRLVKMAARQSNDPATRGKVVPKEEEDGEGAE
;
A
#
# COMPACT_ATOMS: atom_id res chain seq x y z
N MET A 1 53.85 8.13 -72.64
CA MET A 1 55.14 8.05 -71.92
C MET A 1 55.14 6.82 -71.02
N THR A 2 56.32 6.35 -70.63
CA THR A 2 56.62 5.35 -69.59
C THR A 2 55.96 5.66 -68.23
N SER A 3 55.70 4.75 -67.27
CA SER A 3 55.80 3.26 -67.15
C SER A 3 54.85 2.81 -65.99
N LYS A 4 54.85 1.64 -65.29
CA LYS A 4 55.81 0.52 -65.08
C LYS A 4 55.06 -0.78 -64.66
N ARG A 5 55.47 -1.50 -63.58
CA ARG A 5 54.81 -2.68 -62.96
C ARG A 5 55.20 -2.79 -61.46
N ARG A 6 54.54 -3.71 -60.71
CA ARG A 6 54.74 -4.18 -59.30
C ARG A 6 53.93 -3.43 -58.23
N ALA A 7 53.43 -4.06 -57.15
CA ALA A 7 53.34 -5.50 -56.79
C ALA A 7 52.20 -5.74 -55.76
N ASP A 8 51.93 -7.02 -55.45
CA ASP A 8 50.80 -7.54 -54.67
C ASP A 8 50.95 -7.44 -53.14
N ALA A 9 49.84 -7.17 -52.43
CA ALA A 9 49.67 -7.33 -50.97
C ALA A 9 48.16 -7.37 -50.58
N PRO A 10 47.76 -8.05 -49.47
CA PRO A 10 46.35 -8.39 -49.17
C PRO A 10 45.53 -7.27 -48.47
N PRO A 11 44.19 -7.40 -48.35
CA PRO A 11 43.30 -6.26 -48.07
C PRO A 11 43.16 -5.87 -46.60
N ALA A 12 43.11 -4.56 -46.33
CA ALA A 12 42.76 -4.02 -45.02
C ALA A 12 41.24 -3.96 -44.80
N THR A 13 40.74 -4.74 -43.84
CA THR A 13 39.33 -4.76 -43.43
C THR A 13 38.88 -3.42 -42.84
N LYS A 14 37.77 -2.87 -43.33
CA LYS A 14 37.14 -1.68 -42.73
C LYS A 14 36.58 -2.03 -41.35
N LYS A 15 36.97 -1.26 -40.33
CA LYS A 15 36.45 -1.40 -38.96
C LYS A 15 34.96 -0.99 -38.91
N THR A 16 34.09 -1.91 -38.50
CA THR A 16 32.75 -1.58 -38.02
C THR A 16 32.81 -0.89 -36.66
N ARG A 17 31.84 -0.03 -36.34
CA ARG A 17 31.72 0.59 -35.01
C ARG A 17 31.05 -0.41 -34.07
N THR A 18 31.71 -0.72 -32.96
CA THR A 18 31.13 -1.49 -31.85
C THR A 18 30.07 -0.65 -31.14
N GLY A 19 28.89 -1.23 -30.89
CA GLY A 19 27.92 -0.70 -29.93
C GLY A 19 28.37 -0.95 -28.48
N PRO A 20 27.53 -0.60 -27.48
CA PRO A 20 27.75 -1.00 -26.09
C PRO A 20 27.81 -2.52 -25.97
N SER A 21 28.68 -3.04 -25.11
CA SER A 21 28.72 -4.48 -24.83
C SER A 21 27.51 -4.88 -23.99
N SER A 22 26.60 -5.67 -24.54
CA SER A 22 25.74 -6.53 -23.72
C SER A 22 26.64 -7.52 -22.98
N TYR A 23 26.34 -7.77 -21.70
CA TYR A 23 27.00 -8.79 -20.90
C TYR A 23 26.08 -10.01 -20.87
N HIS A 24 26.24 -10.93 -21.82
CA HIS A 24 25.59 -12.24 -21.75
C HIS A 24 26.17 -13.05 -20.57
N VAL A 25 25.29 -13.60 -19.73
CA VAL A 25 25.65 -14.50 -18.63
C VAL A 25 24.76 -15.75 -18.72
N ALA A 26 25.40 -16.88 -19.01
CA ALA A 26 24.93 -18.27 -18.86
C ALA A 26 23.56 -18.67 -19.45
N ASP A 27 23.61 -19.52 -20.48
CA ASP A 27 22.46 -20.29 -20.96
C ASP A 27 21.95 -21.26 -19.87
N ASN A 28 20.64 -21.40 -19.71
CA ASN A 28 20.05 -22.46 -18.90
C ASN A 28 18.68 -22.87 -19.48
N HIS A 29 18.56 -24.09 -20.01
CA HIS A 29 17.39 -24.53 -20.80
C HIS A 29 16.40 -25.39 -20.00
N TYR A 30 15.63 -24.76 -19.11
CA TYR A 30 14.26 -25.16 -18.73
C TYR A 30 13.45 -23.89 -18.47
N GLY A 31 12.15 -23.90 -18.80
CA GLY A 31 11.31 -22.69 -18.77
C GLY A 31 11.24 -21.99 -17.41
N GLY A 32 11.31 -20.66 -17.42
CA GLY A 32 11.37 -19.80 -16.24
C GLY A 32 12.79 -19.49 -15.78
N HIS A 33 13.08 -18.21 -15.52
CA HIS A 33 14.40 -17.70 -15.17
C HIS A 33 14.73 -17.90 -13.67
N TRP A 34 14.72 -19.16 -13.21
CA TRP A 34 14.96 -19.57 -11.83
C TRP A 34 16.47 -19.77 -11.52
N PRO A 35 17.15 -18.87 -10.79
CA PRO A 35 18.52 -19.10 -10.35
C PRO A 35 18.64 -20.32 -9.41
N VAL A 36 19.33 -21.36 -9.89
CA VAL A 36 19.67 -22.55 -9.10
C VAL A 36 20.99 -22.36 -8.37
N THR A 37 20.92 -21.96 -7.09
CA THR A 37 22.10 -21.77 -6.23
C THR A 37 22.29 -22.90 -5.22
N ARG A 38 23.51 -23.03 -4.69
CA ARG A 38 23.84 -24.04 -3.68
C ARG A 38 23.18 -23.67 -2.35
N ARG A 39 22.94 -24.67 -1.51
CA ARG A 39 22.59 -24.45 -0.10
C ARG A 39 23.84 -24.07 0.69
N LEU A 40 23.65 -23.27 1.74
CA LEU A 40 24.74 -22.97 2.68
C LEU A 40 25.09 -24.20 3.54
N GLU A 41 26.20 -24.12 4.27
CA GLU A 41 26.61 -25.16 5.20
C GLU A 41 25.75 -25.16 6.49
N SER A 42 25.75 -26.27 7.22
CA SER A 42 25.04 -26.41 8.51
C SER A 42 25.54 -25.36 9.53
N PRO A 43 24.66 -24.68 10.29
CA PRO A 43 23.22 -24.91 10.45
C PRO A 43 22.31 -24.23 9.41
N LEU A 44 22.87 -23.51 8.43
CA LEU A 44 22.12 -22.69 7.47
C LEU A 44 21.72 -23.45 6.19
N ASN A 45 21.72 -24.78 6.17
CA ASN A 45 21.51 -25.60 4.98
C ASN A 45 20.07 -25.65 4.44
N PHE A 46 19.16 -24.86 5.01
CA PHE A 46 17.85 -24.52 4.44
C PHE A 46 17.85 -23.18 3.69
N LEU A 47 18.92 -22.38 3.84
CA LEU A 47 19.20 -21.18 3.08
C LEU A 47 20.04 -21.49 1.84
N HIS A 48 20.00 -20.57 0.89
CA HIS A 48 20.68 -20.63 -0.38
C HIS A 48 21.80 -19.57 -0.48
N GLU A 49 22.84 -19.83 -1.27
CA GLU A 49 23.75 -18.78 -1.73
C GLU A 49 22.94 -17.76 -2.54
N CYS A 50 23.21 -16.45 -2.34
CA CYS A 50 22.58 -15.42 -3.15
C CYS A 50 23.06 -15.51 -4.60
N PRO A 51 22.15 -15.63 -5.60
CA PRO A 51 22.54 -15.73 -7.01
C PRO A 51 23.15 -14.44 -7.56
N TRP A 52 22.83 -13.31 -6.93
CA TRP A 52 23.27 -12.00 -7.38
C TRP A 52 24.49 -11.51 -6.61
N LYS A 53 25.33 -10.73 -7.30
CA LYS A 53 26.49 -10.08 -6.69
C LYS A 53 26.02 -9.08 -5.64
N ILE A 54 26.07 -9.48 -4.36
CA ILE A 54 25.74 -8.62 -3.24
C ILE A 54 26.70 -7.39 -3.25
N PRO A 55 26.16 -6.15 -3.31
CA PRO A 55 26.95 -4.92 -3.42
C PRO A 55 27.89 -4.61 -2.24
N THR A 56 27.54 -5.05 -1.03
CA THR A 56 28.26 -4.71 0.21
C THR A 56 28.57 -5.96 1.04
N GLU A 57 29.66 -5.90 1.80
CA GLU A 57 30.24 -7.10 2.43
C GLU A 57 30.00 -7.17 3.95
N LYS A 58 29.99 -6.04 4.67
CA LYS A 58 29.97 -6.01 6.15
C LYS A 58 28.62 -6.40 6.78
N ASN A 59 27.53 -6.21 6.06
CA ASN A 59 26.15 -6.47 6.51
C ASN A 59 25.66 -7.89 6.17
N ARG A 60 26.54 -8.76 5.67
CA ARG A 60 26.18 -10.12 5.20
C ARG A 60 26.08 -11.13 6.33
N ILE A 61 25.13 -12.06 6.22
CA ILE A 61 24.78 -13.02 7.28
C ILE A 61 25.97 -13.88 7.76
N LYS A 62 26.93 -14.15 6.88
CA LYS A 62 28.15 -14.93 7.16
C LYS A 62 29.11 -14.29 8.18
N HIS A 63 28.90 -13.03 8.57
CA HIS A 63 29.70 -12.32 9.59
C HIS A 63 29.08 -12.35 10.99
N PHE A 64 27.93 -13.00 11.15
CA PHE A 64 27.20 -13.12 12.40
C PHE A 64 27.16 -14.61 12.85
N ASP A 65 26.67 -14.86 14.07
CA ASP A 65 26.49 -16.23 14.55
C ASP A 65 25.48 -16.98 13.66
N PRO A 66 25.87 -18.09 12.99
CA PRO A 66 24.97 -18.84 12.13
C PRO A 66 23.81 -19.49 12.91
N VAL A 67 23.89 -19.65 14.24
CA VAL A 67 22.76 -20.09 15.06
C VAL A 67 21.72 -18.96 15.18
N GLN A 68 22.14 -17.72 15.44
CA GLN A 68 21.23 -16.56 15.47
C GLN A 68 20.63 -16.28 14.09
N ILE A 69 21.44 -16.30 13.04
CA ILE A 69 20.97 -16.16 11.65
C ILE A 69 19.96 -17.27 11.29
N SER A 70 20.15 -18.50 11.77
CA SER A 70 19.18 -19.57 11.57
C SER A 70 17.83 -19.24 12.24
N GLN A 71 17.83 -18.66 13.44
CA GLN A 71 16.60 -18.27 14.13
C GLN A 71 15.91 -17.09 13.42
N ASP A 72 16.67 -16.06 13.06
CA ASP A 72 16.18 -14.85 12.40
C ASP A 72 15.55 -15.18 11.04
N ALA A 73 16.21 -16.03 10.24
CA ALA A 73 15.70 -16.52 8.96
C ALA A 73 14.45 -17.39 9.12
N LEU A 74 14.38 -18.23 10.16
CA LEU A 74 13.19 -19.02 10.48
C LEU A 74 12.01 -18.11 10.87
N GLN A 75 12.26 -16.98 11.53
CA GLN A 75 11.27 -15.97 11.92
C GLN A 75 10.98 -14.89 10.85
N THR A 76 11.67 -14.87 9.70
CA THR A 76 11.28 -14.04 8.56
C THR A 76 10.04 -14.63 7.90
N GLN A 77 9.04 -13.78 7.59
CA GLN A 77 7.74 -14.17 7.03
C GLN A 77 7.13 -13.06 6.17
N VAL A 78 6.17 -13.42 5.31
CA VAL A 78 5.26 -12.48 4.64
C VAL A 78 4.16 -12.10 5.63
N ILE A 79 3.82 -10.81 5.72
CA ILE A 79 2.71 -10.32 6.55
C ILE A 79 1.61 -9.73 5.68
N VAL A 80 0.35 -9.98 6.05
CA VAL A 80 -0.83 -9.59 5.27
C VAL A 80 -1.88 -9.00 6.20
N HIS A 81 -2.41 -7.82 5.87
CA HIS A 81 -3.52 -7.23 6.60
C HIS A 81 -4.81 -8.07 6.43
N PRO A 82 -5.62 -8.33 7.49
CA PRO A 82 -6.80 -9.17 7.38
C PRO A 82 -7.82 -8.67 6.34
N LYS A 83 -8.02 -7.35 6.25
CA LYS A 83 -8.88 -6.70 5.23
C LYS A 83 -8.46 -6.96 3.78
N LEU A 84 -7.25 -7.47 3.52
CA LEU A 84 -6.80 -7.84 2.16
C LEU A 84 -7.23 -9.25 1.74
N GLN A 85 -7.60 -10.15 2.66
CA GLN A 85 -7.99 -11.52 2.28
C GLN A 85 -9.20 -11.55 1.31
N PRO A 86 -10.27 -10.75 1.51
CA PRO A 86 -11.36 -10.64 0.53
C PRO A 86 -10.89 -10.06 -0.81
N LEU A 87 -10.00 -9.05 -0.81
CA LEU A 87 -9.46 -8.45 -2.03
C LEU A 87 -8.60 -9.42 -2.85
N ILE A 88 -7.73 -10.18 -2.19
CA ILE A 88 -6.93 -11.25 -2.81
C ILE A 88 -7.85 -12.33 -3.41
N THR A 89 -8.95 -12.66 -2.72
CA THR A 89 -9.98 -13.58 -3.23
C THR A 89 -10.65 -13.02 -4.49
N ALA A 90 -11.13 -11.78 -4.43
CA ALA A 90 -11.87 -11.13 -5.51
C ALA A 90 -11.00 -10.92 -6.75
N PHE A 91 -9.76 -10.44 -6.58
CA PHE A 91 -8.74 -10.32 -7.64
C PHE A 91 -8.53 -11.64 -8.37
N LEU A 92 -8.29 -12.73 -7.62
CA LEU A 92 -7.99 -14.04 -8.18
C LEU A 92 -9.17 -14.62 -8.96
N HIS A 93 -10.38 -14.59 -8.39
CA HIS A 93 -11.59 -15.02 -9.09
C HIS A 93 -11.89 -14.16 -10.33
N TYR A 94 -11.67 -12.84 -10.24
CA TYR A 94 -11.90 -11.93 -11.36
C TYR A 94 -10.93 -12.23 -12.52
N LYS A 95 -9.63 -12.40 -12.23
CA LYS A 95 -8.64 -12.77 -13.26
C LYS A 95 -8.88 -14.16 -13.86
N GLN A 96 -9.32 -15.13 -13.05
CA GLN A 96 -9.73 -16.46 -13.55
C GLN A 96 -10.93 -16.42 -14.49
N ALA A 97 -11.87 -15.48 -14.32
CA ALA A 97 -13.05 -15.34 -15.17
C ALA A 97 -12.85 -14.39 -16.36
N HIS A 98 -12.15 -13.27 -16.16
CA HIS A 98 -12.14 -12.10 -17.06
C HIS A 98 -10.75 -11.70 -17.59
N GLY A 99 -9.65 -12.25 -17.07
CA GLY A 99 -8.30 -11.93 -17.54
C GLY A 99 -8.02 -12.39 -18.98
N SER A 100 -6.83 -12.09 -19.50
CA SER A 100 -6.37 -12.64 -20.80
C SER A 100 -6.28 -14.18 -20.78
N ASP A 101 -6.11 -14.82 -21.93
CA ASP A 101 -5.90 -16.28 -21.96
C ASP A 101 -4.57 -16.69 -21.28
N ILE A 102 -3.58 -15.79 -21.23
CA ILE A 102 -2.32 -15.96 -20.49
C ILE A 102 -2.60 -15.92 -18.97
N GLU A 103 -3.32 -14.89 -18.51
CA GLU A 103 -3.72 -14.75 -17.10
C GLU A 103 -4.58 -15.93 -16.63
N LYS A 104 -5.62 -16.28 -17.39
CA LYS A 104 -6.47 -17.44 -17.09
C LYS A 104 -5.65 -18.72 -16.97
N SER A 105 -4.68 -18.95 -17.87
CA SER A 105 -3.80 -20.11 -17.84
C SER A 105 -2.91 -20.15 -16.59
N LEU A 106 -2.35 -19.01 -16.19
CA LEU A 106 -1.55 -18.88 -14.96
C LEU A 106 -2.40 -19.09 -13.70
N TYR A 107 -3.54 -18.43 -13.60
CA TYR A 107 -4.35 -18.41 -12.37
C TYR A 107 -5.28 -19.63 -12.22
N ALA A 108 -5.48 -20.45 -13.26
CA ALA A 108 -6.46 -21.55 -13.32
C ALA A 108 -6.49 -22.49 -12.10
N ASN A 109 -5.33 -22.79 -11.51
CA ASN A 109 -5.20 -23.68 -10.34
C ASN A 109 -4.50 -23.00 -9.14
N MET A 110 -4.33 -21.68 -9.19
CA MET A 110 -3.62 -20.92 -8.16
C MET A 110 -4.53 -20.72 -6.95
N SER A 111 -4.04 -20.99 -5.73
CA SER A 111 -4.76 -20.59 -4.50
C SER A 111 -4.35 -19.18 -4.07
N GLN A 112 -5.11 -18.57 -3.13
CA GLN A 112 -4.73 -17.29 -2.51
C GLN A 112 -3.33 -17.34 -1.87
N HIS A 113 -2.94 -18.49 -1.31
CA HIS A 113 -1.63 -18.71 -0.72
C HIS A 113 -0.52 -18.78 -1.79
N ASP A 114 -0.82 -19.32 -2.97
CA ASP A 114 0.13 -19.33 -4.10
C ASP A 114 0.29 -17.93 -4.68
N LEU A 115 -0.82 -17.18 -4.84
CA LEU A 115 -0.80 -15.78 -5.29
C LEU A 115 0.02 -14.90 -4.34
N VAL A 116 -0.25 -14.93 -3.02
CA VAL A 116 0.54 -14.16 -2.04
C VAL A 116 2.02 -14.54 -2.05
N SER A 117 2.36 -15.81 -2.28
CA SER A 117 3.76 -16.24 -2.44
C SER A 117 4.40 -15.71 -3.74
N ARG A 118 3.65 -15.69 -4.85
CA ARG A 118 4.07 -15.14 -6.16
C ARG A 118 4.33 -13.64 -6.10
N LEU A 119 3.44 -12.88 -5.44
CA LEU A 119 3.55 -11.42 -5.23
C LEU A 119 4.81 -10.98 -4.42
N ILE A 120 5.56 -11.94 -3.87
CA ILE A 120 6.85 -11.74 -3.20
C ILE A 120 8.02 -12.35 -4.02
N LEU A 121 7.85 -13.54 -4.60
CA LEU A 121 8.90 -14.24 -5.36
C LEU A 121 9.21 -13.60 -6.72
N ASN A 122 8.18 -13.22 -7.47
CA ASN A 122 8.26 -12.88 -8.90
C ASN A 122 8.64 -11.41 -9.18
N ARG A 123 9.02 -10.66 -8.14
CA ARG A 123 9.58 -9.30 -8.26
C ARG A 123 10.94 -9.31 -9.00
N CYS A 124 11.32 -8.19 -9.60
CA CYS A 124 12.66 -8.00 -10.17
C CYS A 124 13.65 -7.51 -9.09
N LEU A 125 14.92 -7.26 -9.43
CA LEU A 125 15.91 -6.82 -8.43
C LEU A 125 15.73 -5.35 -8.04
N HIS A 126 15.52 -4.50 -9.04
CA HIS A 126 15.46 -3.05 -8.91
C HIS A 126 14.37 -2.52 -9.85
N PHE A 127 13.45 -1.71 -9.34
CA PHE A 127 12.32 -1.11 -10.05
C PHE A 127 12.08 0.30 -9.48
N VAL A 128 12.20 1.35 -10.30
CA VAL A 128 12.04 2.75 -9.86
C VAL A 128 11.55 3.71 -10.96
N GLN A 129 11.16 4.91 -10.51
CA GLN A 129 10.80 6.09 -11.32
C GLN A 129 9.49 5.92 -12.10
N ALA A 130 9.24 6.82 -13.07
CA ALA A 130 8.05 6.87 -13.93
C ALA A 130 8.24 6.15 -15.28
N HIS A 131 9.46 5.65 -15.54
CA HIS A 131 9.84 4.95 -16.77
C HIS A 131 10.08 3.45 -16.53
N ASP A 132 9.80 3.00 -15.30
CA ASP A 132 10.08 1.66 -14.78
C ASP A 132 11.51 1.21 -15.11
N TYR A 133 12.51 2.00 -14.66
CA TYR A 133 13.91 1.59 -14.74
C TYR A 133 14.03 0.27 -13.97
N THR A 134 14.45 -0.78 -14.68
CA THR A 134 14.33 -2.15 -14.21
C THR A 134 15.67 -2.88 -14.31
N VAL A 135 16.01 -3.65 -13.27
CA VAL A 135 17.02 -4.71 -13.34
C VAL A 135 16.34 -6.05 -13.05
N LEU A 136 16.31 -6.92 -14.06
CA LEU A 136 15.70 -8.24 -14.02
C LEU A 136 16.57 -9.27 -13.28
N ARG A 137 16.01 -10.43 -12.95
CA ARG A 137 16.68 -11.48 -12.13
C ARG A 137 17.81 -12.21 -12.85
N ASP A 138 17.89 -12.12 -14.17
CA ASP A 138 19.02 -12.56 -15.00
C ASP A 138 20.18 -11.52 -15.03
N GLY A 139 19.92 -10.29 -14.58
CA GLY A 139 20.83 -9.15 -14.67
C GLY A 139 20.60 -8.24 -15.89
N THR A 140 19.58 -8.50 -16.71
CA THR A 140 19.19 -7.61 -17.81
C THR A 140 18.72 -6.27 -17.26
N ILE A 141 19.21 -5.17 -17.85
CA ILE A 141 18.90 -3.79 -17.44
C ILE A 141 18.04 -3.15 -18.53
N LEU A 142 16.83 -2.72 -18.15
CA LEU A 142 15.89 -2.02 -19.00
C LEU A 142 15.78 -0.56 -18.53
N PRO A 143 16.41 0.41 -19.23
CA PRO A 143 16.37 1.81 -18.82
C PRO A 143 14.98 2.45 -18.92
N TYR A 144 14.11 1.85 -19.74
CA TYR A 144 12.74 2.25 -20.01
C TYR A 144 11.86 0.98 -20.06
N GLY A 145 11.71 0.27 -18.93
CA GLY A 145 10.95 -0.98 -18.89
C GLY A 145 9.43 -0.81 -19.01
N HIS A 146 8.93 0.43 -18.94
CA HIS A 146 7.50 0.75 -18.86
C HIS A 146 6.66 0.07 -19.94
N ASP A 147 7.06 0.19 -21.20
CA ASP A 147 6.29 -0.33 -22.33
C ASP A 147 6.14 -1.86 -22.29
N GLU A 148 7.13 -2.59 -21.75
CA GLU A 148 7.01 -4.04 -21.53
C GLU A 148 6.12 -4.36 -20.33
N TRP A 149 6.33 -3.72 -19.18
CA TRP A 149 5.49 -3.88 -17.98
C TRP A 149 4.01 -3.60 -18.27
N MET A 150 3.73 -2.66 -19.17
CA MET A 150 2.39 -2.31 -19.65
C MET A 150 1.69 -3.43 -20.43
N ARG A 151 2.44 -4.39 -20.99
CA ARG A 151 1.90 -5.54 -21.73
C ARG A 151 1.93 -6.85 -20.94
N VAL A 152 2.54 -6.88 -19.74
CA VAL A 152 2.62 -8.11 -18.93
C VAL A 152 1.22 -8.57 -18.53
N GLY A 153 0.85 -9.77 -18.98
CA GLY A 153 -0.47 -10.38 -18.81
C GLY A 153 -1.55 -9.90 -19.77
N THR A 154 -1.26 -9.06 -20.77
CA THR A 154 -2.24 -8.68 -21.81
C THR A 154 -2.09 -9.56 -23.06
N ASP A 155 -3.05 -9.48 -23.98
CA ASP A 155 -2.96 -10.16 -25.29
C ASP A 155 -1.77 -9.65 -26.15
N GLU A 156 -1.16 -8.51 -25.78
CA GLU A 156 0.05 -7.97 -26.41
C GLU A 156 1.37 -8.46 -25.78
N GLU A 157 1.35 -9.28 -24.72
CA GLU A 157 2.58 -9.76 -24.05
C GLU A 157 3.56 -10.43 -25.02
N ALA A 158 3.06 -11.07 -26.09
CA ALA A 158 3.87 -11.69 -27.15
C ALA A 158 4.74 -10.71 -27.97
N VAL A 159 4.66 -9.40 -27.68
CA VAL A 159 5.52 -8.33 -28.25
C VAL A 159 6.70 -7.98 -27.33
N ASN A 160 6.74 -8.49 -26.09
CA ASN A 160 7.84 -8.26 -25.16
C ASN A 160 9.10 -9.07 -25.53
N ASP A 161 10.27 -8.52 -25.22
CA ASP A 161 11.59 -9.16 -25.43
C ASP A 161 12.13 -9.79 -24.13
N HIS A 162 11.68 -9.31 -22.97
CA HIS A 162 12.33 -9.56 -21.67
C HIS A 162 11.37 -9.80 -20.49
N ILE A 163 10.16 -9.24 -20.50
CA ILE A 163 9.24 -9.32 -19.36
C ILE A 163 7.96 -10.09 -19.72
N PHE A 164 7.73 -11.23 -19.05
CA PHE A 164 6.58 -12.11 -19.26
C PHE A 164 5.91 -12.48 -17.93
N LEU A 165 4.59 -12.67 -17.94
CA LEU A 165 3.78 -12.94 -16.74
C LEU A 165 4.21 -14.22 -16.02
N GLU A 166 4.71 -15.23 -16.72
CA GLU A 166 5.17 -16.48 -16.06
C GLU A 166 6.30 -16.22 -15.04
N ASP A 167 7.22 -15.30 -15.36
CA ASP A 167 8.36 -14.94 -14.51
C ASP A 167 8.11 -13.70 -13.64
N TYR A 168 7.34 -12.70 -14.10
CA TYR A 168 7.23 -11.39 -13.44
C TYR A 168 5.78 -10.95 -13.18
N LEU A 169 5.61 -9.93 -12.34
CA LEU A 169 4.29 -9.41 -11.95
C LEU A 169 3.66 -8.53 -13.05
N SER A 170 2.37 -8.68 -13.32
CA SER A 170 1.62 -7.65 -14.07
C SER A 170 1.44 -6.38 -13.24
N TYR A 171 1.10 -5.27 -13.89
CA TYR A 171 0.81 -4.00 -13.19
C TYR A 171 -0.33 -4.12 -12.15
N ASP A 172 -1.30 -5.01 -12.42
CA ASP A 172 -2.39 -5.36 -11.51
C ASP A 172 -1.89 -6.15 -10.29
N GLU A 173 -0.99 -7.10 -10.51
CA GLU A 173 -0.32 -7.81 -9.41
C GLU A 173 0.57 -6.87 -8.59
N MET A 174 1.27 -5.91 -9.22
CA MET A 174 2.06 -4.91 -8.48
C MET A 174 1.20 -4.09 -7.52
N MET A 175 -0.04 -3.73 -7.90
CA MET A 175 -0.97 -3.04 -7.00
C MET A 175 -1.27 -3.90 -5.76
N LEU A 176 -1.57 -5.19 -5.93
CA LEU A 176 -1.84 -6.09 -4.81
C LEU A 176 -0.59 -6.39 -3.97
N ALA A 177 0.57 -6.56 -4.61
CA ALA A 177 1.88 -6.74 -4.00
C ALA A 177 2.31 -5.53 -3.15
N SER A 178 1.86 -4.32 -3.50
CA SER A 178 2.12 -3.08 -2.76
C SER A 178 1.35 -2.98 -1.42
N MET A 179 0.56 -3.98 -1.06
CA MET A 179 -0.15 -4.07 0.23
C MET A 179 0.30 -5.26 1.08
N LEU A 180 1.25 -6.05 0.60
CA LEU A 180 1.91 -7.09 1.37
C LEU A 180 3.18 -6.54 2.02
N GLY A 181 3.51 -7.03 3.22
CA GLY A 181 4.78 -6.73 3.88
C GLY A 181 5.68 -7.94 4.01
N THR A 182 6.96 -7.70 4.32
CA THR A 182 7.84 -8.73 4.88
C THR A 182 8.31 -8.31 6.27
N SER A 183 8.45 -9.25 7.20
CA SER A 183 8.86 -8.98 8.58
C SER A 183 9.81 -10.06 9.08
N GLY A 184 10.89 -9.65 9.74
CA GLY A 184 11.86 -10.54 10.35
C GLY A 184 12.75 -9.83 11.38
N PRO A 185 13.35 -10.57 12.32
CA PRO A 185 14.48 -10.07 13.08
C PRO A 185 15.68 -9.84 12.15
N THR A 186 16.51 -8.87 12.47
CA THR A 186 17.72 -8.55 11.70
C THR A 186 18.84 -8.04 12.61
N HIS A 187 20.08 -8.22 12.18
CA HIS A 187 21.21 -7.51 12.73
C HIS A 187 21.39 -6.16 12.03
N PHE A 188 21.73 -5.12 12.80
CA PHE A 188 22.10 -3.80 12.28
C PHE A 188 23.60 -3.56 12.48
N ILE A 189 24.27 -2.92 11.51
CA ILE A 189 25.72 -2.62 11.56
C ILE A 189 26.07 -1.13 11.65
N ASN A 190 25.06 -0.26 11.69
CA ASN A 190 25.18 1.18 11.89
C ASN A 190 23.81 1.79 12.27
N ALA A 191 23.74 3.11 12.43
CA ALA A 191 22.50 3.79 12.83
C ALA A 191 21.44 3.94 11.71
N GLY A 192 21.73 3.53 10.47
CA GLY A 192 20.73 3.48 9.38
C GLY A 192 20.55 4.77 8.57
N HIS A 193 21.48 5.72 8.64
CA HIS A 193 21.47 6.93 7.81
C HIS A 193 21.33 6.60 6.30
N ARG A 194 20.65 7.46 5.53
CA ARG A 194 20.45 7.28 4.07
C ARG A 194 21.75 7.17 3.25
N ASN A 195 22.86 7.69 3.77
CA ASN A 195 24.18 7.63 3.15
C ASN A 195 25.12 6.57 3.77
N ASN A 196 24.62 5.60 4.56
CA ASN A 196 25.49 4.72 5.36
C ASN A 196 26.39 3.75 4.57
N ARG A 197 25.97 3.31 3.36
CA ARG A 197 26.79 2.50 2.42
C ARG A 197 27.45 1.23 3.04
N ALA A 198 26.83 0.64 4.06
CA ALA A 198 27.36 -0.49 4.84
C ALA A 198 28.71 -0.21 5.51
N LEU A 199 28.98 1.07 5.79
CA LEU A 199 30.07 1.48 6.66
C LEU A 199 29.66 1.27 8.12
N ILE A 200 30.65 0.97 8.95
CA ILE A 200 30.50 0.87 10.41
C ILE A 200 31.27 2.05 10.97
N ASP A 201 30.62 2.88 11.77
CA ASP A 201 31.21 4.01 12.47
C ASP A 201 30.98 3.82 13.97
N SER A 202 32.05 3.45 14.69
CA SER A 202 31.98 3.18 16.13
C SER A 202 31.80 4.44 16.98
N SER A 203 31.74 5.63 16.38
CA SER A 203 31.40 6.88 17.07
C SER A 203 29.90 7.19 17.07
N ILE A 204 29.08 6.45 16.31
CA ILE A 204 27.62 6.65 16.18
C ILE A 204 26.89 5.43 16.76
N PRO A 205 26.35 5.49 18.00
CA PRO A 205 25.64 4.39 18.62
C PRO A 205 24.40 3.95 17.84
N HIS A 206 24.25 2.64 17.64
CA HIS A 206 23.09 2.01 17.03
C HIS A 206 22.51 0.91 17.93
N GLN A 207 21.28 0.47 17.67
CA GLN A 207 20.81 -0.82 18.18
C GLN A 207 21.51 -1.95 17.41
N ASP A 208 21.90 -3.04 18.08
CA ASP A 208 22.61 -4.15 17.43
C ASP A 208 21.65 -5.13 16.72
N ARG A 209 20.42 -5.26 17.23
CA ARG A 209 19.32 -6.02 16.63
C ARG A 209 17.99 -5.27 16.74
N GLY A 210 17.00 -5.76 16.02
CA GLY A 210 15.59 -5.40 16.15
C GLY A 210 14.76 -6.13 15.10
N ILE A 211 13.49 -5.75 14.98
CA ILE A 211 12.65 -6.18 13.86
C ILE A 211 12.77 -5.16 12.74
N THR A 212 12.76 -5.65 11.51
CA THR A 212 12.66 -4.81 10.32
C THR A 212 11.49 -5.26 9.45
N ILE A 213 10.63 -4.31 9.07
CA ILE A 213 9.37 -4.54 8.35
C ILE A 213 9.41 -3.74 7.04
N GLY A 214 9.30 -4.42 5.90
CA GLY A 214 9.29 -3.80 4.58
C GLY A 214 7.86 -3.54 4.13
N LEU A 215 7.52 -2.27 3.89
CA LEU A 215 6.16 -1.84 3.55
C LEU A 215 6.19 -0.80 2.42
N VAL A 216 5.18 -0.89 1.55
CA VAL A 216 5.08 -0.08 0.33
C VAL A 216 4.01 0.99 0.51
N GLY A 217 4.34 2.24 0.17
CA GLY A 217 3.40 3.37 0.19
C GLY A 217 2.58 3.51 -1.09
N ALA A 218 1.92 4.67 -1.25
CA ALA A 218 1.09 4.94 -2.43
C ALA A 218 1.90 5.45 -3.63
N ARG A 219 1.93 4.68 -4.73
CA ARG A 219 2.75 4.95 -5.93
C ARG A 219 1.95 5.67 -7.01
N PHE A 220 2.07 7.00 -7.06
CA PHE A 220 1.53 7.83 -8.16
C PHE A 220 2.54 8.14 -9.28
N ALA A 221 3.76 7.58 -9.21
CA ALA A 221 4.81 7.85 -10.19
C ALA A 221 4.58 7.18 -11.57
N ALA A 222 3.67 6.20 -11.67
CA ALA A 222 3.26 5.59 -12.93
C ALA A 222 1.83 6.08 -13.29
N PRO A 223 1.67 6.96 -14.31
CA PRO A 223 0.37 7.48 -14.69
C PRO A 223 -0.60 6.38 -15.12
N GLY A 224 -1.85 6.45 -14.66
CA GLY A 224 -2.89 5.49 -15.01
C GLY A 224 -2.72 4.09 -14.43
N GLN A 225 -1.74 3.86 -13.55
CA GLN A 225 -1.42 2.56 -12.97
C GLN A 225 -1.39 2.56 -11.43
N MET A 226 -1.59 1.39 -10.83
CA MET A 226 -1.58 1.19 -9.36
C MET A 226 -2.45 2.23 -8.62
N ASP A 227 -1.95 2.84 -7.54
CA ASP A 227 -2.66 3.86 -6.76
C ASP A 227 -3.19 5.04 -7.58
N HIS A 228 -2.54 5.38 -8.71
CA HIS A 228 -2.92 6.50 -9.55
C HIS A 228 -4.36 6.34 -10.07
N ILE A 229 -4.65 5.24 -10.79
CA ILE A 229 -5.99 4.97 -11.31
C ILE A 229 -6.98 4.59 -10.21
N ILE A 230 -6.55 3.83 -9.19
CA ILE A 230 -7.42 3.44 -8.08
C ILE A 230 -7.95 4.66 -7.31
N CYS A 231 -7.08 5.61 -6.95
CA CYS A 231 -7.46 6.83 -6.22
C CYS A 231 -8.09 7.92 -7.10
N GLY A 232 -8.57 7.58 -8.31
CA GLY A 232 -9.37 8.47 -9.18
C GLY A 232 -8.58 9.42 -10.07
N LEU A 233 -7.25 9.39 -10.05
CA LEU A 233 -6.45 10.10 -11.05
C LEU A 233 -6.44 9.26 -12.34
N ALA A 234 -7.35 9.58 -13.26
CA ALA A 234 -7.28 9.06 -14.61
C ALA A 234 -6.25 9.85 -15.45
N GLN A 235 -5.44 9.14 -16.22
CA GLN A 235 -4.87 9.68 -17.46
C GLN A 235 -5.20 8.69 -18.57
N HIS A 236 -5.70 9.21 -19.70
CA HIS A 236 -5.82 8.44 -20.93
C HIS A 236 -4.42 8.33 -21.55
N TRP A 237 -3.75 7.19 -21.38
CA TRP A 237 -2.51 6.93 -22.10
C TRP A 237 -2.86 6.55 -23.54
N HIS A 238 -2.39 7.34 -24.51
CA HIS A 238 -2.78 7.29 -25.93
C HIS A 238 -4.29 7.36 -26.27
N GLY A 239 -5.17 7.54 -25.28
CA GLY A 239 -6.62 7.58 -25.43
C GLY A 239 -7.36 6.48 -24.64
N GLU A 240 -6.65 5.46 -24.19
CA GLU A 240 -7.25 4.24 -23.62
C GLU A 240 -7.10 4.17 -22.10
N ARG A 241 -7.85 3.25 -21.48
CA ARG A 241 -7.86 3.00 -20.04
C ARG A 241 -6.98 1.79 -19.75
N LEU A 242 -5.90 2.00 -18.99
CA LEU A 242 -4.83 1.02 -18.80
C LEU A 242 -5.17 -0.17 -17.90
N GLN A 243 -6.08 0.00 -16.94
CA GLN A 243 -6.60 -1.08 -16.09
C GLN A 243 -8.08 -1.33 -16.40
N ASP A 244 -8.45 -2.62 -16.47
CA ASP A 244 -9.83 -3.07 -16.63
C ASP A 244 -10.81 -2.41 -15.63
N PRO A 245 -11.99 -1.92 -16.08
CA PRO A 245 -12.96 -1.28 -15.22
C PRO A 245 -13.46 -2.12 -14.04
N GLY A 246 -13.74 -3.41 -14.26
CA GLY A 246 -14.25 -4.29 -13.20
C GLY A 246 -13.19 -4.58 -12.14
N LEU A 247 -11.92 -4.70 -12.53
CA LEU A 247 -10.83 -4.82 -11.57
C LEU A 247 -10.59 -3.52 -10.79
N THR A 248 -10.60 -2.35 -11.45
CA THR A 248 -10.55 -1.05 -10.73
C THR A 248 -11.67 -0.96 -9.71
N LYS A 249 -12.89 -1.39 -10.08
CA LYS A 249 -14.06 -1.40 -9.19
C LYS A 249 -13.86 -2.28 -7.97
N ILE A 250 -13.36 -3.51 -8.13
CA ILE A 250 -13.03 -4.42 -7.01
C ILE A 250 -12.05 -3.77 -6.02
N PHE A 251 -11.02 -3.07 -6.51
CA PHE A 251 -10.12 -2.30 -5.63
C PHE A 251 -10.87 -1.15 -4.94
N ARG A 252 -11.62 -0.33 -5.69
CA ARG A 252 -12.32 0.85 -5.16
C ARG A 252 -13.38 0.48 -4.10
N GLU A 253 -14.16 -0.58 -4.30
CA GLU A 253 -15.16 -1.09 -3.34
C GLU A 253 -14.53 -1.56 -2.00
N VAL A 254 -13.30 -2.06 -2.02
CA VAL A 254 -12.57 -2.46 -0.80
C VAL A 254 -12.02 -1.24 -0.03
N PHE A 255 -11.57 -0.20 -0.73
CA PHE A 255 -11.10 1.03 -0.09
C PHE A 255 -12.25 1.97 0.33
N ASP A 256 -13.34 1.95 -0.42
CA ASP A 256 -14.53 2.77 -0.20
C ASP A 256 -15.79 1.89 -0.28
N PRO A 257 -16.31 1.39 0.86
CA PRO A 257 -17.54 0.59 0.89
C PRO A 257 -18.82 1.33 0.48
N ASP A 258 -18.75 2.65 0.28
CA ASP A 258 -19.84 3.47 -0.28
C ASP A 258 -19.57 3.84 -1.76
N TYR A 259 -18.61 3.17 -2.42
CA TYR A 259 -18.23 3.43 -3.82
C TYR A 259 -19.41 3.25 -4.77
N ASP A 260 -19.70 4.30 -5.53
CA ASP A 260 -20.69 4.31 -6.60
C ASP A 260 -20.04 4.85 -7.88
N GLU A 261 -19.97 3.97 -8.88
CA GLU A 261 -19.36 4.21 -10.18
C GLU A 261 -20.09 5.31 -10.99
N GLU A 262 -21.39 5.53 -10.76
CA GLU A 262 -22.16 6.59 -11.44
C GLU A 262 -21.87 7.99 -10.88
N THR A 263 -21.37 8.09 -9.64
CA THR A 263 -21.16 9.38 -8.94
C THR A 263 -19.71 9.72 -8.64
N PHE A 264 -18.77 8.83 -8.99
CA PHE A 264 -17.35 9.00 -8.72
C PHE A 264 -16.66 10.02 -9.65
N GLU A 265 -16.13 11.11 -9.07
CA GLU A 265 -15.38 12.13 -9.82
C GLU A 265 -13.95 11.67 -10.16
N GLU A 266 -13.73 11.20 -11.39
CA GLU A 266 -12.38 10.97 -11.92
C GLU A 266 -11.65 12.29 -12.27
N GLY A 267 -10.32 12.22 -12.38
CA GLY A 267 -9.43 13.37 -12.62
C GLY A 267 -9.03 14.13 -11.36
N LYS A 268 -9.44 13.66 -10.17
CA LYS A 268 -9.08 14.21 -8.86
C LYS A 268 -8.57 13.10 -7.95
N LEU A 269 -7.67 13.44 -7.03
CA LEU A 269 -7.18 12.49 -6.02
C LEU A 269 -8.25 12.32 -4.93
N ASN A 270 -8.82 11.13 -4.83
CA ASN A 270 -9.88 10.81 -3.87
C ASN A 270 -9.32 10.63 -2.44
N GLU A 271 -9.80 11.46 -1.49
CA GLU A 271 -9.38 11.43 -0.08
C GLU A 271 -9.65 10.08 0.59
N LYS A 272 -10.86 9.53 0.41
CA LYS A 272 -11.34 8.35 1.14
C LYS A 272 -10.56 7.10 0.71
N ILE A 273 -10.39 6.90 -0.60
CA ILE A 273 -9.62 5.78 -1.16
C ILE A 273 -8.14 5.89 -0.78
N TYR A 274 -7.52 7.07 -0.94
CA TYR A 274 -6.12 7.27 -0.54
C TYR A 274 -5.89 6.97 0.95
N LYS A 275 -6.74 7.54 1.83
CA LYS A 275 -6.68 7.28 3.27
C LYS A 275 -6.84 5.80 3.57
N SER A 276 -7.85 5.15 3.00
CA SER A 276 -8.18 3.75 3.26
C SER A 276 -7.06 2.80 2.83
N ARG A 277 -6.44 3.01 1.64
CA ARG A 277 -5.25 2.23 1.25
C ARG A 277 -4.13 2.46 2.26
N ILE A 278 -3.68 3.70 2.49
CA ILE A 278 -2.48 3.92 3.31
C ILE A 278 -2.68 3.53 4.78
N GLN A 279 -3.93 3.57 5.26
CA GLN A 279 -4.35 3.03 6.54
C GLN A 279 -4.04 1.53 6.66
N LEU A 280 -4.30 0.70 5.65
CA LEU A 280 -3.92 -0.74 5.69
C LEU A 280 -2.42 -0.94 5.92
N THR A 281 -1.58 -0.13 5.27
CA THR A 281 -0.12 -0.20 5.42
C THR A 281 0.32 0.24 6.82
N ILE A 282 -0.29 1.29 7.38
CA ILE A 282 -0.03 1.78 8.74
C ILE A 282 -0.49 0.76 9.80
N GLU A 283 -1.69 0.20 9.65
CA GLU A 283 -2.26 -0.82 10.53
C GLU A 283 -1.41 -2.10 10.51
N THR A 284 -0.89 -2.49 9.33
CA THR A 284 0.06 -3.61 9.17
C THR A 284 1.34 -3.40 9.97
N ALA A 285 1.92 -2.19 9.94
CA ALA A 285 3.11 -1.86 10.73
C ALA A 285 2.85 -1.97 12.25
N LEU A 286 1.74 -1.36 12.71
CA LEU A 286 1.41 -1.28 14.14
C LEU A 286 1.04 -2.66 14.72
N LEU A 287 0.26 -3.47 14.01
CA LEU A 287 -0.14 -4.82 14.44
C LEU A 287 1.03 -5.81 14.48
N GLU A 288 1.92 -5.79 13.49
CA GLU A 288 3.12 -6.65 13.51
C GLU A 288 4.12 -6.19 14.58
N ALA A 289 4.29 -4.89 14.81
CA ALA A 289 5.13 -4.37 15.90
C ALA A 289 4.63 -4.82 17.27
N ASP A 290 3.31 -4.76 17.51
CA ASP A 290 2.68 -5.21 18.75
C ASP A 290 2.89 -6.72 18.97
N ASP A 291 2.69 -7.53 17.94
CA ASP A 291 2.90 -8.98 17.99
C ASP A 291 4.36 -9.38 18.23
N ARG A 292 5.32 -8.63 17.68
CA ARG A 292 6.74 -8.91 17.87
C ARG A 292 7.21 -8.58 19.28
N ALA A 293 6.79 -7.44 19.81
CA ALA A 293 7.08 -7.09 21.21
C ALA A 293 6.38 -8.06 22.19
N ALA A 294 5.14 -8.48 21.91
CA ALA A 294 4.46 -9.53 22.66
C ALA A 294 5.24 -10.86 22.67
N ALA A 295 5.78 -11.26 21.52
CA ALA A 295 6.55 -12.50 21.38
C ALA A 295 7.92 -12.45 22.08
N GLU A 296 8.54 -11.27 22.19
CA GLU A 296 9.78 -11.05 22.96
C GLU A 296 9.52 -10.71 24.45
N GLY A 297 8.26 -10.54 24.87
CA GLY A 297 7.89 -10.23 26.25
C GLY A 297 8.23 -8.81 26.70
N THR A 298 8.33 -7.86 25.75
CA THR A 298 8.74 -6.46 25.96
C THR A 298 7.72 -5.50 25.31
N THR A 299 8.08 -4.22 25.17
CA THR A 299 7.32 -3.20 24.44
C THR A 299 8.12 -2.66 23.24
N ALA A 300 7.43 -2.16 22.21
CA ALA A 300 8.00 -1.71 20.95
C ALA A 300 8.16 -0.20 20.86
N HIS A 301 9.34 0.22 20.38
CA HIS A 301 9.60 1.53 19.79
C HIS A 301 9.55 1.38 18.26
N VAL A 302 8.49 1.89 17.64
CA VAL A 302 8.27 1.81 16.20
C VAL A 302 8.85 3.04 15.51
N PHE A 303 9.80 2.86 14.59
CA PHE A 303 10.20 3.90 13.65
C PHE A 303 9.39 3.74 12.35
N LEU A 304 8.55 4.72 12.03
CA LEU A 304 7.66 4.73 10.87
C LEU A 304 8.04 5.90 9.92
N PRO A 305 8.70 5.66 8.77
CA PRO A 305 8.92 6.70 7.77
C PRO A 305 7.61 7.06 7.05
N GLY A 306 7.59 8.21 6.35
CA GLY A 306 6.46 8.59 5.49
C GLY A 306 6.34 7.71 4.24
N LEU A 307 5.54 6.64 4.31
CA LEU A 307 5.39 5.67 3.22
C LEU A 307 4.68 6.29 2.01
N GLY A 308 5.37 6.36 0.86
CA GLY A 308 4.85 6.95 -0.38
C GLY A 308 4.79 8.49 -0.41
N LEU A 309 5.17 9.17 0.69
CA LEU A 309 5.16 10.64 0.76
C LEU A 309 6.34 11.31 0.04
N GLY A 310 7.34 10.55 -0.40
CA GLY A 310 8.50 11.04 -1.16
C GLY A 310 8.20 11.29 -2.64
N VAL A 311 9.01 10.72 -3.54
CA VAL A 311 8.91 10.91 -5.01
C VAL A 311 7.63 10.33 -5.66
N TRP A 312 6.72 9.77 -4.87
CA TRP A 312 5.39 9.34 -5.31
C TRP A 312 4.27 10.29 -4.88
N ARG A 313 4.56 11.39 -4.18
CA ARG A 313 3.57 12.39 -3.78
C ARG A 313 3.22 13.31 -4.95
N VAL A 314 1.93 13.41 -5.28
CA VAL A 314 1.39 14.35 -6.28
C VAL A 314 0.83 15.63 -5.64
N SER A 315 0.50 15.61 -4.35
CA SER A 315 0.07 16.80 -3.61
C SER A 315 0.39 16.69 -2.12
N ASP A 316 0.81 17.80 -1.49
CA ASP A 316 1.10 17.86 -0.05
C ASP A 316 -0.07 17.48 0.84
N ILE A 317 -1.32 17.53 0.35
CA ILE A 317 -2.50 17.10 1.10
C ILE A 317 -2.40 15.61 1.52
N GLN A 318 -1.63 14.81 0.77
CA GLN A 318 -1.31 13.42 1.11
C GLN A 318 -0.60 13.28 2.46
N ILE A 319 0.18 14.28 2.91
CA ILE A 319 0.80 14.30 4.24
C ILE A 319 -0.30 14.39 5.31
N LYS A 320 -1.21 15.35 5.17
CA LYS A 320 -2.36 15.51 6.08
C LYS A 320 -3.18 14.23 6.14
N TRP A 321 -3.53 13.66 4.98
CA TRP A 321 -4.34 12.44 4.89
C TRP A 321 -3.63 11.21 5.45
N TYR A 322 -2.31 11.07 5.27
CA TYR A 322 -1.48 10.03 5.90
C TYR A 322 -1.56 10.11 7.43
N PHE A 323 -1.37 11.30 7.98
CA PHE A 323 -1.41 11.52 9.42
C PHE A 323 -2.83 11.45 10.00
N GLN A 324 -3.87 11.74 9.21
CA GLN A 324 -5.26 11.43 9.59
C GLN A 324 -5.52 9.91 9.58
N ALA A 325 -5.03 9.16 8.60
CA ALA A 325 -5.12 7.69 8.59
C ALA A 325 -4.38 7.05 9.78
N LEU A 326 -3.25 7.63 10.21
CA LEU A 326 -2.57 7.25 11.44
C LEU A 326 -3.40 7.58 12.70
N PHE A 327 -4.00 8.77 12.77
CA PHE A 327 -4.89 9.15 13.88
C PHE A 327 -6.05 8.16 13.98
N ASP A 328 -6.73 7.87 12.86
CA ASP A 328 -7.82 6.91 12.80
C ASP A 328 -7.34 5.56 13.33
N SER A 329 -6.21 5.05 12.83
CA SER A 329 -5.57 3.80 13.28
C SER A 329 -5.37 3.74 14.81
N LEU A 330 -4.79 4.78 15.41
CA LEU A 330 -4.57 4.87 16.86
C LEU A 330 -5.88 5.01 17.68
N ALA A 331 -6.94 5.52 17.05
CA ALA A 331 -8.25 5.63 17.69
C ALA A 331 -8.94 4.26 17.84
N TRP A 332 -8.93 3.39 16.83
CA TRP A 332 -9.64 2.10 16.88
C TRP A 332 -8.78 0.90 17.32
N LEU A 333 -7.46 0.85 17.02
CA LEU A 333 -6.61 -0.31 17.33
C LEU A 333 -6.31 -0.46 18.83
N ASP A 334 -6.45 -1.69 19.34
CA ASP A 334 -6.19 -2.08 20.72
C ASP A 334 -4.76 -2.59 20.95
N LEU A 335 -3.78 -1.79 20.50
CA LEU A 335 -2.36 -1.99 20.75
C LEU A 335 -2.08 -2.08 22.27
N LYS A 336 -1.19 -2.98 22.66
CA LYS A 336 -0.83 -3.35 24.04
C LYS A 336 0.66 -3.21 24.35
N HIS A 337 1.50 -3.42 23.34
CA HIS A 337 2.95 -3.51 23.45
C HIS A 337 3.65 -2.39 22.68
N VAL A 338 3.03 -1.74 21.70
CA VAL A 338 3.58 -0.50 21.12
C VAL A 338 3.50 0.62 22.16
N THR A 339 4.66 1.13 22.62
CA THR A 339 4.76 2.19 23.64
C THR A 339 5.36 3.49 23.10
N SER A 340 6.19 3.42 22.06
CA SER A 340 6.76 4.58 21.38
C SER A 340 6.50 4.50 19.88
N LEU A 341 6.00 5.58 19.28
CA LEU A 341 5.77 5.69 17.83
C LEU A 341 6.48 6.93 17.29
N GLU A 342 7.57 6.70 16.56
CA GLU A 342 8.42 7.72 16.00
C GLU A 342 8.20 7.84 14.49
N CYS A 343 7.44 8.85 14.09
CA CYS A 343 7.21 9.19 12.69
C CYS A 343 8.40 9.98 12.14
N GLY A 344 9.11 9.39 11.17
CA GLY A 344 10.33 9.94 10.59
C GLY A 344 10.09 10.98 9.51
N TRP A 345 10.97 11.99 9.48
CA TRP A 345 11.17 13.00 8.43
C TRP A 345 10.05 14.03 8.24
N GLU A 346 8.81 13.58 7.97
CA GLU A 346 7.69 14.44 7.57
C GLU A 346 7.11 15.23 8.76
N GLN A 347 6.86 16.53 8.54
CA GLN A 347 6.45 17.48 9.59
C GLN A 347 5.03 18.01 9.35
N LEU A 348 4.27 18.20 10.43
CA LEU A 348 2.90 18.72 10.39
C LEU A 348 2.83 20.25 10.58
N THR A 349 3.86 20.99 10.16
CA THR A 349 3.93 22.47 10.30
C THR A 349 2.78 23.23 9.65
N ARG A 350 2.12 22.64 8.65
CA ARG A 350 0.92 23.19 7.98
C ARG A 350 -0.40 22.78 8.63
N TRP A 351 -0.37 21.87 9.60
CA TRP A 351 -1.53 21.29 10.30
C TRP A 351 -1.20 21.04 11.79
N PRO A 352 -0.81 22.07 12.56
CA PRO A 352 -0.37 21.91 13.95
C PRO A 352 -1.44 21.27 14.85
N ASP A 353 -2.73 21.52 14.57
CA ASP A 353 -3.85 20.92 15.29
C ASP A 353 -3.88 19.39 15.13
N LEU A 354 -3.52 18.88 13.93
CA LEU A 354 -3.43 17.43 13.67
C LEU A 354 -2.24 16.81 14.43
N GLU A 355 -1.13 17.55 14.60
CA GLU A 355 0.00 17.10 15.43
C GLU A 355 -0.38 17.04 16.91
N ALA A 356 -1.12 18.04 17.41
CA ALA A 356 -1.63 18.06 18.78
C ALA A 356 -2.62 16.92 19.04
N ILE A 357 -3.56 16.70 18.11
CA ILE A 357 -4.55 15.60 18.17
C ILE A 357 -3.86 14.22 18.13
N LEU A 358 -2.84 14.04 17.28
CA LEU A 358 -2.06 12.80 17.22
C LEU A 358 -1.31 12.49 18.52
N LYS A 359 -0.72 13.50 19.16
CA LYS A 359 -0.08 13.34 20.48
C LYS A 359 -1.13 13.04 21.55
N ALA A 360 -2.26 13.75 21.56
CA ALA A 360 -3.32 13.54 22.53
C ALA A 360 -3.95 12.13 22.45
N ILE A 361 -4.19 11.57 21.26
CA ILE A 361 -4.65 10.17 21.14
C ILE A 361 -3.55 9.18 21.53
N GLY A 362 -2.29 9.49 21.23
CA GLY A 362 -1.12 8.73 21.66
C GLY A 362 -1.05 8.63 23.19
N ASP A 363 -1.01 9.76 23.89
CA ASP A 363 -1.02 9.83 25.36
C ASP A 363 -2.23 9.10 25.94
N ALA A 364 -3.42 9.27 25.35
CA ALA A 364 -4.65 8.54 25.73
C ALA A 364 -4.66 7.04 25.37
N ARG A 365 -3.64 6.54 24.66
CA ARG A 365 -3.37 5.11 24.43
C ARG A 365 -2.16 4.59 25.23
N GLY A 366 -1.37 5.47 25.85
CA GLY A 366 -0.08 5.12 26.44
C GLY A 366 1.06 5.03 25.42
N ILE A 367 0.92 5.69 24.27
CA ILE A 367 1.85 5.64 23.14
C ILE A 367 2.51 7.03 22.96
N LYS A 368 3.82 7.12 23.18
CA LYS A 368 4.61 8.34 22.97
C LYS A 368 4.75 8.61 21.47
N VAL A 369 3.92 9.50 20.92
CA VAL A 369 3.94 9.89 19.50
C VAL A 369 4.93 11.03 19.25
N ILE A 370 5.94 10.77 18.41
CA ILE A 370 6.94 11.74 17.95
C ILE A 370 6.72 11.96 16.45
N ILE A 371 6.66 13.22 16.01
CA ILE A 371 6.44 13.60 14.60
C ILE A 371 7.68 14.32 14.06
N GLY A 372 7.99 14.13 12.78
CA GLY A 372 9.10 14.81 12.09
C GLY A 372 10.50 14.42 12.58
N SER A 373 10.67 13.24 13.18
CA SER A 373 11.96 12.84 13.76
C SER A 373 13.06 12.81 12.71
N GLN A 374 14.22 13.34 13.10
CA GLN A 374 15.46 13.31 12.31
C GLN A 374 16.45 12.26 12.87
N ARG A 375 16.03 11.44 13.85
CA ARG A 375 16.85 10.35 14.39
C ARG A 375 17.13 9.32 13.29
N PRO A 376 18.35 8.80 13.18
CA PRO A 376 18.62 7.67 12.29
C PRO A 376 17.76 6.45 12.70
N PRO A 377 17.11 5.73 11.77
CA PRO A 377 16.11 4.71 12.12
C PRO A 377 16.60 3.67 13.13
N CYS A 378 17.87 3.27 13.03
CA CYS A 378 18.52 2.26 13.86
C CYS A 378 19.48 2.85 14.91
N GLY A 379 19.45 4.16 15.16
CA GLY A 379 20.23 4.76 16.26
C GLY A 379 19.89 4.10 17.61
N LYS A 380 20.84 4.08 18.55
CA LYS A 380 20.63 3.48 19.88
C LYS A 380 19.43 4.15 20.57
N LEU A 381 18.58 3.35 21.21
CA LEU A 381 17.48 3.85 22.04
C LEU A 381 17.99 4.14 23.46
N GLU A 382 17.32 5.06 24.15
CA GLU A 382 17.52 5.34 25.59
C GLU A 382 16.75 4.35 26.48
N THR A 383 16.04 3.39 25.86
CA THR A 383 15.15 2.41 26.47
C THR A 383 15.49 1.00 26.00
N GLU A 384 15.13 0.00 26.80
CA GLU A 384 15.21 -1.43 26.44
C GLU A 384 13.98 -1.89 25.61
N GLU A 385 13.33 -0.94 24.91
CA GLU A 385 12.23 -1.23 23.98
C GLU A 385 12.77 -1.98 22.74
N LEU A 386 11.98 -2.93 22.23
CA LEU A 386 12.25 -3.56 20.95
C LEU A 386 12.15 -2.51 19.84
N LEU A 387 13.27 -2.21 19.18
CA LEU A 387 13.26 -1.39 17.98
C LEU A 387 12.57 -2.16 16.85
N VAL A 388 11.45 -1.62 16.38
CA VAL A 388 10.77 -2.07 15.17
C VAL A 388 10.95 -0.99 14.09
N ARG A 389 11.85 -1.23 13.14
CA ARG A 389 12.04 -0.36 11.98
C ARG A 389 11.05 -0.76 10.88
N VAL A 390 10.20 0.16 10.45
CA VAL A 390 9.62 0.09 9.11
C VAL A 390 10.63 0.70 8.12
N TRP A 391 10.81 0.08 6.96
CA TRP A 391 11.49 0.69 5.82
C TRP A 391 10.51 0.89 4.66
N ALA A 392 10.67 2.00 3.94
CA ALA A 392 9.89 2.30 2.74
C ALA A 392 10.44 1.49 1.56
N TRP A 393 9.62 0.56 1.05
CA TRP A 393 9.96 -0.39 -0.01
C TRP A 393 9.14 -0.15 -1.29
N ASP A 394 9.60 -0.69 -2.41
CA ASP A 394 8.92 -0.70 -3.71
C ASP A 394 8.03 -1.93 -3.96
N GLY A 395 6.97 -1.76 -4.76
CA GLY A 395 5.96 -2.80 -5.01
C GLY A 395 6.43 -3.98 -5.87
N ASN A 396 7.49 -3.80 -6.66
CA ASN A 396 7.94 -4.78 -7.67
C ASN A 396 9.46 -5.10 -7.61
N SER A 397 10.14 -4.72 -6.52
CA SER A 397 11.57 -5.03 -6.31
C SER A 397 11.77 -6.07 -5.19
N LEU A 398 12.88 -6.80 -5.23
CA LEU A 398 13.40 -7.52 -4.06
C LEU A 398 13.88 -6.51 -2.98
N PRO A 399 13.95 -6.90 -1.70
CA PRO A 399 14.37 -6.00 -0.63
C PRO A 399 15.70 -5.30 -0.90
N GLY A 400 15.74 -4.00 -0.67
CA GLY A 400 16.89 -3.15 -0.97
C GLY A 400 16.80 -2.41 -2.30
N ASN A 401 15.92 -2.82 -3.22
CA ASN A 401 15.63 -2.16 -4.50
C ASN A 401 16.90 -1.65 -5.24
N GLU A 402 17.17 -0.34 -5.23
CA GLU A 402 18.32 0.25 -5.94
C GLU A 402 19.68 -0.24 -5.39
N TYR A 403 19.69 -0.87 -4.22
CA TYR A 403 20.82 -1.60 -3.65
C TYR A 403 21.48 -2.50 -4.70
N TRP A 404 20.70 -3.29 -5.44
CA TRP A 404 21.20 -4.30 -6.37
C TRP A 404 21.97 -3.71 -7.58
N SER A 405 21.81 -2.41 -7.88
CA SER A 405 22.66 -1.69 -8.85
C SER A 405 23.98 -1.15 -8.25
N GLY A 406 24.13 -1.13 -6.93
CA GLY A 406 25.38 -0.80 -6.25
C GLY A 406 25.86 0.65 -6.48
N GLY A 407 27.18 0.86 -6.47
CA GLY A 407 27.79 2.14 -6.88
C GLY A 407 27.27 3.37 -6.13
N MET A 408 26.58 4.26 -6.85
CA MET A 408 25.90 5.45 -6.29
C MET A 408 24.48 5.17 -5.79
N CYS A 409 23.82 4.12 -6.28
CA CYS A 409 22.47 3.73 -5.87
C CYS A 409 22.39 3.33 -4.39
N LEU A 410 23.51 2.94 -3.78
CA LEU A 410 23.66 2.65 -2.33
C LEU A 410 23.31 3.82 -1.38
N THR A 411 22.95 5.00 -1.89
CA THR A 411 22.48 6.16 -1.09
C THR A 411 21.24 6.85 -1.69
N SER A 412 20.50 6.16 -2.57
CA SER A 412 19.42 6.76 -3.35
C SER A 412 18.11 6.90 -2.58
N SER A 413 17.57 5.84 -1.97
CA SER A 413 16.34 5.84 -1.17
C SER A 413 16.53 5.23 0.24
N ASP A 414 15.45 4.86 0.94
CA ASP A 414 15.49 4.14 2.22
C ASP A 414 15.78 2.63 2.03
N ASP A 415 15.37 2.04 0.90
CA ASP A 415 15.64 0.65 0.52
C ASP A 415 17.14 0.27 0.56
N PRO A 416 18.04 0.94 -0.19
CA PRO A 416 19.47 0.67 -0.12
C PRO A 416 20.06 1.10 1.23
N ALA A 417 19.45 2.05 1.93
CA ALA A 417 19.88 2.41 3.28
C ALA A 417 19.57 1.28 4.27
N ALA A 418 18.42 0.60 4.15
CA ALA A 418 18.00 -0.56 4.94
C ALA A 418 18.86 -1.79 4.61
N ALA A 419 19.05 -2.09 3.33
CA ALA A 419 19.91 -3.19 2.88
C ALA A 419 21.38 -2.98 3.29
N CYS A 420 21.93 -1.78 3.12
CA CYS A 420 23.30 -1.46 3.58
C CYS A 420 23.45 -1.52 5.11
N ASN A 421 22.40 -1.16 5.85
CA ASN A 421 22.39 -1.11 7.31
C ASN A 421 22.30 -2.47 7.97
N SER A 422 21.78 -3.49 7.29
CA SER A 422 21.28 -4.70 7.95
C SER A 422 21.36 -5.98 7.10
N THR A 423 21.02 -7.11 7.71
CA THR A 423 21.01 -8.43 7.07
C THR A 423 19.84 -8.68 6.09
N ILE A 424 18.95 -7.71 5.83
CA ILE A 424 17.73 -7.96 5.01
C ILE A 424 18.00 -8.36 3.56
N ALA A 425 19.13 -7.96 2.97
CA ALA A 425 19.49 -8.32 1.58
C ALA A 425 19.69 -9.83 1.35
N GLU A 426 19.92 -10.58 2.45
CA GLU A 426 19.97 -12.04 2.47
C GLU A 426 18.77 -12.63 3.25
N LEU A 427 18.37 -12.06 4.40
CA LEU A 427 17.28 -12.62 5.22
C LEU A 427 15.85 -12.41 4.68
N HIS A 428 15.56 -11.24 4.09
CA HIS A 428 14.26 -10.93 3.48
C HIS A 428 14.22 -11.23 1.98
N ASN A 429 15.34 -11.67 1.39
CA ASN A 429 15.36 -12.08 -0.01
C ASN A 429 14.79 -13.50 -0.15
N PRO A 430 13.63 -13.69 -0.82
CA PRO A 430 12.93 -14.98 -0.85
C PRO A 430 13.68 -16.07 -1.63
N TRP A 431 14.72 -15.70 -2.38
CA TRP A 431 15.62 -16.60 -3.12
C TRP A 431 16.86 -17.03 -2.31
N VAL A 432 17.11 -16.38 -1.16
CA VAL A 432 18.16 -16.75 -0.19
C VAL A 432 17.55 -17.45 1.00
N ASN A 433 16.47 -16.89 1.54
CA ASN A 433 15.64 -17.46 2.60
C ASN A 433 14.26 -17.81 2.01
N PRO A 434 13.88 -19.08 1.86
CA PRO A 434 12.63 -19.48 1.19
C PRO A 434 11.38 -19.28 2.07
N PHE A 435 11.16 -18.05 2.58
CA PHE A 435 10.05 -17.70 3.46
C PHE A 435 8.77 -17.27 2.74
N ALA A 436 8.75 -17.14 1.41
CA ALA A 436 7.59 -16.59 0.68
C ALA A 436 6.27 -17.36 0.89
N ARG A 437 6.36 -18.64 1.29
CA ARG A 437 5.22 -19.49 1.69
C ARG A 437 4.91 -19.48 3.19
N LYS A 438 5.66 -18.75 4.02
CA LYS A 438 5.32 -18.44 5.42
C LYS A 438 4.50 -17.17 5.44
N ILE A 439 3.18 -17.31 5.37
CA ILE A 439 2.25 -16.18 5.29
C ILE A 439 1.53 -16.04 6.62
N LYS A 440 1.77 -14.92 7.31
CA LYS A 440 1.04 -14.50 8.51
C LYS A 440 -0.03 -13.48 8.13
N VAL A 441 -1.29 -13.89 8.20
CA VAL A 441 -2.40 -12.92 8.25
C VAL A 441 -2.42 -12.31 9.64
N LEU A 442 -2.38 -10.98 9.73
CA LEU A 442 -2.42 -10.26 11.01
C LEU A 442 -3.83 -10.33 11.61
N LEU A 443 -3.91 -10.28 12.95
CA LEU A 443 -5.19 -10.28 13.64
C LEU A 443 -5.70 -8.85 13.84
N GLU A 444 -6.94 -8.61 13.40
CA GLU A 444 -7.68 -7.37 13.66
C GLU A 444 -7.96 -7.23 15.17
N ARG A 445 -7.60 -6.08 15.76
CA ARG A 445 -7.69 -5.83 17.20
C ARG A 445 -8.47 -4.55 17.49
N GLU A 446 -9.79 -4.64 17.39
CA GLU A 446 -10.68 -3.53 17.72
C GLU A 446 -10.72 -3.23 19.22
N ARG A 447 -10.55 -1.96 19.61
CA ARG A 447 -11.01 -1.50 20.93
C ARG A 447 -12.53 -1.58 20.97
N ARG A 448 -13.08 -2.48 21.79
CA ARG A 448 -14.52 -2.53 22.10
C ARG A 448 -15.01 -1.16 22.56
N HIS A 449 -15.62 -0.40 21.64
CA HIS A 449 -16.27 0.91 21.79
C HIS A 449 -16.02 1.64 23.12
N SER A 450 -14.81 2.18 23.28
CA SER A 450 -14.48 3.05 24.41
C SER A 450 -15.19 4.39 24.25
N LYS A 451 -15.86 4.87 25.30
CA LYS A 451 -16.86 5.96 25.26
C LYS A 451 -16.35 7.32 24.73
N TYR A 452 -15.05 7.49 24.56
CA TYR A 452 -14.41 8.75 24.17
C TYR A 452 -14.68 9.17 22.71
N VAL A 453 -14.90 8.23 21.78
CA VAL A 453 -15.11 8.53 20.34
C VAL A 453 -16.52 9.08 20.06
N VAL A 454 -17.45 8.92 21.00
CA VAL A 454 -18.84 9.39 20.86
C VAL A 454 -18.92 10.92 21.01
N ALA A 455 -18.15 11.50 21.92
CA ALA A 455 -18.28 12.90 22.34
C ALA A 455 -18.02 13.93 21.22
N GLU A 456 -17.11 13.66 20.28
CA GLU A 456 -16.85 14.57 19.16
C GLU A 456 -17.84 14.38 18.00
N ARG A 457 -18.37 13.17 17.81
CA ARG A 457 -19.46 12.93 16.84
C ARG A 457 -20.77 13.57 17.27
N GLU A 458 -21.05 13.62 18.58
CA GLU A 458 -22.28 14.23 19.12
C GLU A 458 -22.30 15.76 19.03
N GLN A 459 -21.15 16.45 18.97
CA GLN A 459 -21.12 17.92 18.86
C GLN A 459 -21.52 18.47 17.48
N HIS A 460 -21.64 17.62 16.46
CA HIS A 460 -22.19 17.98 15.14
C HIS A 460 -23.38 17.08 14.72
N ALA A 461 -23.95 16.32 15.66
CA ALA A 461 -25.16 15.55 15.40
C ALA A 461 -26.39 16.48 15.38
N PRO A 462 -27.33 16.32 14.42
CA PRO A 462 -28.66 16.90 14.56
C PRO A 462 -29.38 16.30 15.79
N PRO A 463 -30.38 17.01 16.36
CA PRO A 463 -31.10 16.52 17.53
C PRO A 463 -31.76 15.15 17.26
N PRO A 464 -31.96 14.30 18.29
CA PRO A 464 -32.40 12.92 18.10
C PRO A 464 -33.69 12.83 17.27
N ALA A 465 -33.60 12.16 16.12
CA ALA A 465 -34.75 11.94 15.25
C ALA A 465 -35.88 11.22 16.00
N LEU A 466 -37.13 11.63 15.75
CA LEU A 466 -38.28 10.89 16.27
C LEU A 466 -38.23 9.44 15.77
N LYS A 467 -38.59 8.51 16.65
CA LYS A 467 -38.51 7.06 16.39
C LYS A 467 -39.29 6.72 15.11
N SER A 468 -38.59 6.30 14.07
CA SER A 468 -39.19 5.63 12.92
C SER A 468 -39.86 4.33 13.39
N SER A 469 -41.02 4.01 12.83
CA SER A 469 -41.64 2.70 13.00
C SER A 469 -40.80 1.62 12.30
N ASP A 470 -40.66 0.45 12.94
CA ASP A 470 -39.97 -0.73 12.37
C ASP A 470 -40.74 -1.41 11.21
N SER A 471 -41.61 -0.66 10.51
CA SER A 471 -42.42 -1.17 9.40
C SER A 471 -41.63 -1.16 8.09
N THR A 472 -41.70 -2.28 7.36
CA THR A 472 -41.20 -2.40 5.99
C THR A 472 -42.18 -1.88 4.93
N ASP A 473 -43.42 -1.58 5.30
CA ASP A 473 -44.47 -1.19 4.37
C ASP A 473 -44.31 0.25 3.86
N PHE A 474 -44.90 0.55 2.70
CA PHE A 474 -44.84 1.88 2.11
C PHE A 474 -45.41 2.96 3.07
N PRO A 475 -44.80 4.15 3.20
CA PRO A 475 -45.17 5.11 4.24
C PRO A 475 -46.62 5.62 4.12
N THR A 476 -47.31 5.68 5.26
CA THR A 476 -48.65 6.26 5.36
C THR A 476 -48.60 7.80 5.45
N LEU A 477 -49.74 8.45 5.21
CA LEU A 477 -49.84 9.92 5.29
C LEU A 477 -49.51 10.44 6.70
N ASP A 478 -49.94 9.72 7.74
CA ASP A 478 -49.79 10.16 9.13
C ASP A 478 -48.38 9.89 9.68
N GLU A 479 -47.70 8.83 9.21
CA GLU A 479 -46.25 8.67 9.42
C GLU A 479 -45.45 9.81 8.78
N ILE A 480 -45.84 10.24 7.57
CA ILE A 480 -45.20 11.38 6.89
C ILE A 480 -45.49 12.70 7.63
N ARG A 481 -46.72 12.92 8.13
CA ARG A 481 -47.05 14.07 8.99
C ARG A 481 -46.20 14.09 10.27
N ALA A 482 -46.10 12.96 10.97
CA ALA A 482 -45.33 12.84 12.20
C ALA A 482 -43.80 13.04 12.01
N ALA A 483 -43.30 12.81 10.80
CA ALA A 483 -41.90 13.02 10.43
C ALA A 483 -41.55 14.48 10.03
N ILE A 484 -42.53 15.40 9.99
CA ILE A 484 -42.33 16.81 9.60
C ILE A 484 -42.51 17.69 10.84
N PRO A 485 -41.43 18.25 11.43
CA PRO A 485 -41.51 19.10 12.60
C PRO A 485 -42.07 20.49 12.24
N ALA A 486 -42.57 21.22 13.25
CA ALA A 486 -43.23 22.51 13.06
C ALA A 486 -42.32 23.61 12.46
N ASP A 487 -41.00 23.57 12.75
CA ASP A 487 -40.00 24.46 12.15
C ASP A 487 -39.54 24.00 10.74
N GLY A 488 -40.08 22.88 10.27
CA GLY A 488 -39.87 22.28 8.95
C GLY A 488 -38.61 21.42 8.81
N ILE A 489 -38.64 20.52 7.84
CA ILE A 489 -37.53 19.64 7.45
C ILE A 489 -37.14 19.92 5.99
N ASP A 490 -35.88 19.75 5.62
CA ASP A 490 -35.52 19.79 4.21
C ASP A 490 -35.99 18.52 3.47
N ALA A 491 -36.25 18.65 2.17
CA ALA A 491 -36.82 17.55 1.39
C ALA A 491 -35.88 16.33 1.27
N LYS A 492 -34.55 16.50 1.40
CA LYS A 492 -33.58 15.39 1.30
C LYS A 492 -33.57 14.56 2.58
N SER A 493 -33.60 15.21 3.75
CA SER A 493 -33.72 14.53 5.05
C SER A 493 -35.06 13.80 5.19
N LEU A 494 -36.18 14.40 4.76
CA LEU A 494 -37.48 13.73 4.77
C LEU A 494 -37.52 12.50 3.85
N ILE A 495 -36.84 12.54 2.70
CA ILE A 495 -36.67 11.37 1.83
C ILE A 495 -35.76 10.31 2.49
N MET A 496 -34.71 10.71 3.23
CA MET A 496 -33.84 9.76 3.94
C MET A 496 -34.57 8.95 5.00
N ILE A 497 -35.46 9.57 5.80
CA ILE A 497 -36.27 8.89 6.83
C ILE A 497 -37.03 7.68 6.27
N PHE A 498 -37.49 7.76 5.02
CA PHE A 498 -38.29 6.70 4.38
C PHE A 498 -37.58 6.01 3.20
N LYS A 499 -36.27 6.23 2.97
CA LYS A 499 -35.55 5.79 1.75
C LYS A 499 -35.72 4.30 1.45
N SER A 500 -35.62 3.45 2.48
CA SER A 500 -35.80 2.00 2.38
C SER A 500 -37.25 1.58 2.08
N ARG A 501 -38.24 2.31 2.60
CA ARG A 501 -39.68 2.03 2.48
C ARG A 501 -40.31 2.56 1.18
N VAL A 502 -39.64 3.48 0.49
CA VAL A 502 -40.16 4.12 -0.76
C VAL A 502 -39.87 3.31 -2.01
N ALA A 503 -38.76 2.56 -2.07
CA ALA A 503 -38.45 1.49 -3.03
C ALA A 503 -39.11 1.60 -4.44
N GLY A 504 -38.78 2.63 -5.21
CA GLY A 504 -39.28 2.84 -6.58
C GLY A 504 -40.64 3.56 -6.72
N ARG A 505 -41.43 3.71 -5.65
CA ARG A 505 -42.73 4.42 -5.63
C ARG A 505 -42.59 5.93 -5.33
N THR A 506 -41.47 6.54 -5.72
CA THR A 506 -41.10 7.93 -5.38
C THR A 506 -42.16 8.97 -5.77
N ALA A 507 -42.82 8.80 -6.93
CA ALA A 507 -43.88 9.72 -7.39
C ALA A 507 -45.14 9.70 -6.49
N GLU A 508 -45.42 8.57 -5.84
CA GLU A 508 -46.53 8.40 -4.90
C GLU A 508 -46.18 8.98 -3.53
N PHE A 509 -44.95 8.77 -3.07
CA PHE A 509 -44.43 9.38 -1.84
C PHE A 509 -44.46 10.92 -1.92
N ILE A 510 -44.05 11.49 -3.07
CA ILE A 510 -44.13 12.94 -3.32
C ILE A 510 -45.57 13.46 -3.31
N ARG A 511 -46.58 12.64 -3.66
CA ARG A 511 -48.00 13.03 -3.51
C ARG A 511 -48.40 13.10 -2.04
N LEU A 512 -48.03 12.10 -1.23
CA LEU A 512 -48.33 12.10 0.21
C LEU A 512 -47.64 13.26 0.94
N VAL A 513 -46.38 13.55 0.64
CA VAL A 513 -45.67 14.73 1.19
C VAL A 513 -46.39 16.04 0.83
N LYS A 514 -46.92 16.18 -0.40
CA LYS A 514 -47.73 17.34 -0.82
C LYS A 514 -49.13 17.37 -0.20
N MET A 515 -49.62 16.27 0.36
CA MET A 515 -50.86 16.24 1.15
C MET A 515 -50.58 16.66 2.60
N ALA A 516 -49.53 16.12 3.22
CA ALA A 516 -49.14 16.42 4.59
C ALA A 516 -48.64 17.87 4.80
N ALA A 517 -47.99 18.45 3.80
CA ALA A 517 -47.13 19.62 4.00
C ALA A 517 -47.13 20.62 2.82
N ARG A 518 -46.55 21.79 3.08
CA ARG A 518 -46.31 22.89 2.12
C ARG A 518 -44.84 23.29 2.15
N GLN A 519 -44.34 23.90 1.08
CA GLN A 519 -43.01 24.54 1.12
C GLN A 519 -43.10 25.87 1.87
N SER A 520 -42.12 26.18 2.72
CA SER A 520 -42.14 27.42 3.48
C SER A 520 -41.73 28.63 2.65
N ASN A 521 -42.54 29.69 2.77
CA ASN A 521 -42.29 31.02 2.21
C ASN A 521 -41.68 31.98 3.24
N ASP A 522 -41.54 31.56 4.50
CA ASP A 522 -40.92 32.37 5.57
C ASP A 522 -39.41 32.48 5.33
N PRO A 523 -38.79 33.69 5.40
CA PRO A 523 -37.35 33.86 5.26
C PRO A 523 -36.48 32.98 6.17
N ALA A 524 -36.93 32.65 7.39
CA ALA A 524 -36.18 31.87 8.37
C ALA A 524 -36.22 30.35 8.11
N THR A 525 -37.23 29.85 7.39
CA THR A 525 -37.37 28.42 7.04
C THR A 525 -37.40 28.19 5.52
N ARG A 526 -36.98 29.19 4.74
CA ARG A 526 -37.10 29.23 3.28
C ARG A 526 -36.50 28.00 2.61
N GLY A 527 -37.33 27.27 1.87
CA GLY A 527 -36.95 26.04 1.16
C GLY A 527 -37.21 24.74 1.93
N LYS A 528 -37.40 24.78 3.25
CA LYS A 528 -37.91 23.64 4.03
C LYS A 528 -39.36 23.30 3.63
N VAL A 529 -39.74 22.07 3.94
CA VAL A 529 -41.11 21.55 3.94
C VAL A 529 -41.65 21.67 5.38
N VAL A 530 -42.75 22.39 5.55
CA VAL A 530 -43.43 22.63 6.85
C VAL A 530 -44.83 22.01 6.83
N PRO A 531 -45.42 21.64 7.98
CA PRO A 531 -46.78 21.10 8.03
C PRO A 531 -47.78 22.04 7.35
N LYS A 532 -48.87 21.47 6.83
CA LYS A 532 -50.08 22.25 6.61
C LYS A 532 -50.79 22.38 7.94
N GLU A 533 -51.16 23.60 8.31
CA GLU A 533 -52.24 23.82 9.26
C GLU A 533 -53.50 23.12 8.73
N GLU A 534 -54.22 22.42 9.61
CA GLU A 534 -55.52 21.85 9.25
C GLU A 534 -56.57 22.97 9.30
N GLU A 535 -57.40 23.08 8.26
CA GLU A 535 -58.52 24.03 8.27
C GLU A 535 -59.61 23.48 9.19
N ASP A 536 -59.54 23.86 10.48
CA ASP A 536 -60.53 23.48 11.51
C ASP A 536 -61.94 23.92 11.09
N GLY A 537 -62.77 22.93 10.79
CA GLY A 537 -64.14 23.11 10.30
C GLY A 537 -65.14 23.46 11.40
N GLU A 538 -64.92 24.53 12.17
CA GLU A 538 -65.96 25.11 13.04
C GLU A 538 -67.02 25.83 12.21
N GLY A 539 -67.88 25.03 11.57
CA GLY A 539 -69.06 25.44 10.81
C GLY A 539 -70.33 24.81 11.36
N ALA A 540 -70.62 25.05 12.65
CA ALA A 540 -71.81 24.56 13.34
C ALA A 540 -72.57 25.70 14.02
N GLU A 541 -73.82 25.91 13.56
CA GLU A 541 -74.74 27.04 13.82
C GLU A 541 -74.39 28.39 13.15
#